data_AF-A0A8C5QYC7-F1
#
_entry.id   AF-A0A8C5QYC7-F1
#
_cell.length_a   1.000
_cell.length_b   1.000
_cell.length_c   1.000
_cell.angle_alpha   90.00
_cell.angle_beta   90.00
_cell.angle_gamma   90.00
#
_symmetry.space_group_name_H-M   'P 1'
#
loop_
_entity.id
_entity.type
_entity.pdbx_description
1 polymer ?
#
loop_
_entity_poly.entity_id
_entity_poly.type
_entity_poly.pdbx_seq_one_letter_code
_entity_poly.pdbx_strand_id
1 'polypeptide(L)'
;APPYIQGVILGLVSSYTPYSRRPPLADTGRCRAYFPRWFYDAETQTCQNFTYGGCPGNLNNHLEDESDCTRTCVGEAAQRLFALRSGRS
;
A
#
# COMPACT_ATOMS: atom_id res chain seq x y z
N ALA A 1 4.76 0.93 16.73
CA ALA A 1 5.99 1.75 16.58
C ALA A 1 7.15 0.84 16.18
N PRO A 2 7.43 0.67 14.88
CA PRO A 2 8.50 -0.20 14.43
C PRO A 2 9.88 0.47 14.59
N PRO A 3 10.93 -0.30 14.93
CA PRO A 3 12.24 0.23 15.30
C PRO A 3 13.00 0.74 14.07
N TYR A 4 13.57 1.93 14.23
CA TYR A 4 14.45 2.61 13.29
C TYR A 4 15.77 1.83 13.18
N ILE A 5 15.96 1.03 12.12
CA ILE A 5 17.30 0.53 11.79
C ILE A 5 18.05 1.65 11.08
N GLN A 6 18.86 2.31 11.87
CA GLN A 6 19.72 3.44 11.56
C GLN A 6 20.88 2.99 10.66
N GLY A 7 20.70 3.11 9.34
CA GLY A 7 21.75 2.90 8.33
C GLY A 7 22.13 4.22 7.68
N VAL A 8 23.03 4.99 8.29
CA VAL A 8 23.59 6.22 7.72
C VAL A 8 24.83 5.84 6.90
N ILE A 9 24.67 5.61 5.60
CA ILE A 9 25.82 5.55 4.68
C ILE A 9 25.97 6.91 4.01
N LEU A 10 27.07 7.56 4.38
CA LEU A 10 27.73 8.73 3.79
C LEU A 10 27.05 9.35 2.55
N GLY A 11 26.40 10.50 2.76
CA GLY A 11 26.41 11.60 1.80
C GLY A 11 25.42 11.59 0.62
N LEU A 12 24.65 10.53 0.41
CA LEU A 12 23.49 10.58 -0.49
C LEU A 12 22.26 10.37 0.37
N VAL A 13 21.39 11.38 0.45
CA VAL A 13 19.99 11.15 0.84
C VAL A 13 19.38 10.23 -0.21
N SER A 14 19.63 8.94 -0.05
CA SER A 14 18.97 7.90 -0.80
C SER A 14 17.49 8.08 -0.50
N SER A 15 16.76 8.61 -1.48
CA SER A 15 15.30 8.82 -1.48
C SER A 15 14.51 7.54 -1.15
N TYR A 16 15.20 6.41 -1.01
CA TYR A 16 14.71 5.15 -0.49
C TYR A 16 14.54 5.17 1.04
N THR A 17 13.66 6.04 1.53
CA THR A 17 12.89 5.59 2.68
C THR A 17 12.03 4.42 2.20
N PRO A 18 12.03 3.25 2.87
CA PRO A 18 11.18 2.12 2.48
C PRO A 18 9.67 2.43 2.61
N TYR A 19 9.34 3.62 3.12
CA TYR A 19 7.98 4.13 3.22
C TYR A 19 7.42 4.59 1.87
N SER A 20 8.26 5.05 0.94
CA SER A 20 7.83 5.53 -0.39
C SER A 20 7.24 4.43 -1.29
N ARG A 21 7.41 3.15 -0.92
CA ARG A 21 6.87 2.00 -1.66
C ARG A 21 5.60 1.43 -1.04
N ARG A 22 5.14 2.00 0.08
CA ARG A 22 3.95 1.52 0.77
C ARG A 22 2.70 2.09 0.09
N PRO A 23 1.67 1.28 -0.13
CA PRO A 23 0.35 1.78 -0.50
C PRO A 23 -0.11 2.84 0.51
N PRO A 24 -0.79 3.91 0.04
CA PRO A 24 -1.40 4.88 0.94
C PRO A 24 -2.51 4.22 1.77
N LEU A 25 -2.79 4.74 2.98
CA LEU A 25 -3.92 4.30 3.80
C LEU A 25 -5.27 4.61 3.12
N ALA A 26 -6.37 4.03 3.61
CA ALA A 26 -7.71 4.36 3.13
C ALA A 26 -7.99 5.88 3.14
N ASP A 27 -8.65 6.35 2.07
CA ASP A 27 -9.08 7.74 1.93
C ASP A 27 -10.57 7.80 1.60
N THR A 28 -11.36 8.25 2.56
CA THR A 28 -12.81 8.46 2.40
C THR A 28 -13.13 9.56 1.40
N GLY A 29 -12.22 10.51 1.17
CA GLY A 29 -12.48 11.66 0.31
C GLY A 29 -13.39 12.70 0.96
N ARG A 30 -13.83 13.66 0.16
CA ARG A 30 -14.59 14.84 0.62
C ARG A 30 -16.11 14.68 0.55
N CYS A 31 -16.59 13.71 -0.23
CA CYS A 31 -18.02 13.40 -0.29
C CYS A 31 -18.45 12.55 0.92
N ARG A 32 -19.76 12.43 1.12
CA ARG A 32 -20.38 11.79 2.29
C ARG A 32 -21.34 10.65 1.93
N ALA A 33 -21.19 10.07 0.74
CA ALA A 33 -21.91 8.84 0.41
C ALA A 33 -21.33 7.65 1.19
N TYR A 34 -22.09 6.56 1.26
CA TYR A 34 -21.66 5.34 1.92
C TYR A 34 -21.37 4.27 0.87
N PHE A 35 -20.11 4.14 0.47
CA PHE A 35 -19.65 3.05 -0.37
C PHE A 35 -18.67 2.16 0.41
N PRO A 36 -19.06 0.93 0.79
CA PRO A 36 -18.12 -0.01 1.39
C PRO A 36 -17.06 -0.39 0.35
N ARG A 37 -15.79 -0.27 0.72
CA ARG A 37 -14.63 -0.55 -0.13
C ARG A 37 -13.55 -1.26 0.69
N TRP A 38 -12.56 -1.80 0.00
CA TRP A 38 -11.40 -2.44 0.61
C TRP A 38 -10.13 -1.63 0.34
N PHE A 39 -9.23 -1.59 1.32
CA PHE A 39 -7.88 -1.05 1.16
C PHE A 39 -6.87 -2.02 1.78
N TYR A 40 -5.66 -2.05 1.23
CA TYR A 40 -4.58 -2.83 1.79
C TYR A 40 -3.82 -2.03 2.85
N ASP A 41 -3.74 -2.58 4.06
CA ASP A 41 -2.92 -2.06 5.15
C ASP A 41 -1.55 -2.76 5.13
N ALA A 42 -0.50 -1.99 4.82
CA ALA A 42 0.86 -2.50 4.74
C ALA A 42 1.52 -2.75 6.12
N GLU A 43 0.96 -2.21 7.20
CA GLU A 43 1.42 -2.46 8.57
C GLU A 43 0.90 -3.82 9.06
N THR A 44 -0.38 -4.13 8.82
CA THR A 44 -0.98 -5.42 9.18
C THR A 44 -0.83 -6.48 8.10
N GLN A 45 -0.47 -6.09 6.88
CA GLN A 45 -0.40 -6.94 5.69
C GLN A 45 -1.75 -7.60 5.34
N THR A 46 -2.85 -6.91 5.62
CA THR A 46 -4.21 -7.41 5.38
C THR A 46 -5.04 -6.40 4.61
N CYS A 47 -6.08 -6.91 3.94
CA CYS A 47 -7.12 -6.08 3.35
C CYS A 47 -8.20 -5.79 4.38
N GLN A 48 -8.55 -4.52 4.54
CA GLN A 48 -9.52 -4.06 5.52
C GLN A 48 -10.60 -3.24 4.83
N ASN A 49 -11.83 -3.27 5.38
CA ASN A 49 -12.93 -2.48 4.87
C ASN A 49 -12.84 -1.03 5.34
N PHE A 50 -13.26 -0.11 4.48
CA PHE A 50 -13.47 1.29 4.84
C PHE A 50 -14.68 1.86 4.09
N THR A 51 -15.14 3.03 4.55
CA THR A 51 -16.19 3.78 3.85
C THR A 51 -15.56 4.79 2.90
N TYR A 52 -15.85 4.65 1.61
CA TYR A 52 -15.53 5.62 0.59
C TYR A 52 -16.70 6.60 0.40
N GLY A 53 -16.38 7.90 0.45
CA GLY A 53 -17.34 8.99 0.39
C GLY A 53 -17.93 9.23 -1.00
N GLY A 54 -17.38 8.62 -2.05
CA GLY A 54 -17.91 8.71 -3.42
C GLY A 54 -17.28 9.78 -4.30
N CYS A 55 -16.38 10.62 -3.78
CA CYS A 55 -15.64 11.60 -4.58
C CYS A 55 -14.38 12.10 -3.87
N PRO A 56 -13.38 12.52 -4.68
CA PRO A 56 -11.94 12.28 -4.45
C PRO A 56 -11.53 11.08 -3.58
N GLY A 57 -10.33 10.56 -3.79
CA GLY A 57 -9.78 9.45 -3.01
C GLY A 57 -8.41 9.08 -3.53
N ASN A 58 -7.84 7.98 -3.03
CA ASN A 58 -6.58 7.43 -3.54
C ASN A 58 -6.80 6.08 -4.27
N LEU A 59 -5.71 5.56 -4.85
CA LEU A 59 -5.71 4.33 -5.65
C LEU A 59 -5.85 3.05 -4.82
N ASN A 60 -5.69 3.10 -3.50
CA ASN A 60 -5.88 1.97 -2.61
C ASN A 60 -7.36 1.85 -2.22
N ASN A 61 -8.19 1.56 -3.22
CA ASN A 61 -9.66 1.53 -3.11
C ASN A 61 -10.23 0.47 -4.04
N HIS A 62 -10.61 -0.67 -3.48
CA HIS A 62 -11.09 -1.86 -4.20
C HIS A 62 -12.59 -2.07 -3.96
N LEU A 63 -13.30 -2.45 -5.02
CA LEU A 63 -14.76 -2.47 -5.08
C LEU A 63 -15.40 -3.73 -4.48
N GLU A 64 -14.89 -4.91 -4.82
CA GLU A 64 -15.74 -6.11 -4.80
C GLU A 64 -15.38 -7.11 -3.69
N ASP A 65 -14.10 -7.38 -3.43
CA ASP A 65 -13.74 -8.48 -2.54
C ASP A 65 -12.35 -8.31 -1.88
N GLU A 66 -12.21 -8.90 -0.69
CA GLU A 66 -10.94 -9.03 0.03
C GLU A 66 -9.87 -9.73 -0.84
N SER A 67 -10.31 -10.69 -1.65
CA SER A 67 -9.44 -11.44 -2.57
C SER A 67 -8.82 -10.55 -3.66
N ASP A 68 -9.55 -9.58 -4.19
CA ASP A 68 -9.05 -8.65 -5.20
C ASP A 68 -7.99 -7.68 -4.63
N CYS A 69 -8.28 -7.15 -3.44
CA CYS A 69 -7.34 -6.32 -2.70
C CYS A 69 -6.06 -7.10 -2.36
N THR A 70 -6.20 -8.34 -1.87
CA THR A 70 -5.06 -9.19 -1.49
C THR A 70 -4.22 -9.53 -2.71
N ARG A 71 -4.86 -9.90 -3.84
CA ARG A 71 -4.16 -10.21 -5.09
C ARG A 71 -3.37 -9.02 -5.63
N THR A 72 -3.94 -7.82 -5.57
CA THR A 72 -3.29 -6.62 -6.10
C THR A 72 -2.06 -6.26 -5.27
N CYS A 73 -2.14 -6.30 -3.95
CA CYS A 73 -1.05 -5.85 -3.09
C CYS A 73 -0.04 -6.94 -2.71
N VAL A 74 -0.49 -8.18 -2.50
CA VAL A 74 0.40 -9.34 -2.24
C VAL A 74 1.04 -9.81 -3.54
N GLY A 75 0.32 -9.78 -4.66
CA GLY A 75 0.85 -10.13 -5.98
C GLY A 75 1.98 -9.21 -6.43
N GLU A 76 1.86 -7.90 -6.24
CA GLU A 76 2.96 -6.96 -6.53
C GLU A 76 4.15 -7.11 -5.58
N ALA A 77 3.91 -7.39 -4.30
CA ALA A 77 4.99 -7.64 -3.33
C ALA A 77 5.77 -8.92 -3.68
N ALA A 78 5.06 -10.00 -4.02
CA ALA A 78 5.64 -11.28 -4.42
C ALA A 78 6.35 -11.17 -5.79
N GLN A 79 5.76 -10.49 -6.78
CA GLN A 79 6.40 -10.25 -8.07
C GLN A 79 7.64 -9.38 -7.94
N ARG A 80 7.64 -8.37 -7.07
CA ARG A 80 8.84 -7.58 -6.76
C ARG A 80 9.92 -8.43 -6.08
N LEU A 81 9.57 -9.30 -5.14
CA LEU A 81 10.51 -10.24 -4.52
C LEU A 81 11.11 -11.22 -5.54
N PHE A 82 10.28 -11.74 -6.47
CA PHE A 82 10.74 -12.58 -7.57
C PHE A 82 11.61 -11.80 -8.58
N ALA A 83 11.25 -10.57 -8.95
CA ALA A 83 12.03 -9.71 -9.83
C ALA A 83 13.39 -9.33 -9.24
N LEU A 84 13.43 -9.00 -7.94
CA LEU A 84 14.67 -8.73 -7.20
C LEU A 84 15.56 -9.97 -7.09
N ARG A 85 14.98 -11.18 -7.00
CA ARG A 85 15.73 -12.45 -7.01
C ARG A 85 16.18 -12.89 -8.40
N SER A 86 15.46 -12.51 -9.45
CA SER A 86 15.73 -12.92 -10.84
C SER A 86 16.63 -11.94 -11.60
N GLY A 87 17.02 -10.81 -11.00
CA GLY A 87 18.07 -9.94 -11.54
C GLY A 87 17.73 -9.29 -12.88
N ARG A 88 16.45 -9.15 -13.24
CA ARG A 88 16.04 -8.36 -14.40
C ARG A 88 15.72 -6.94 -13.96
N SER A 89 16.74 -6.11 -13.99
CA SER A 89 16.69 -4.64 -14.06
C SER A 89 16.21 -4.17 -15.42
#